data_AF-A0A453PHN3-F1
#
_entry.id   AF-A0A453PHN3-F1
#
_cell.length_a   1.000
_cell.length_b   1.000
_cell.length_c   1.000
_cell.angle_alpha   90.00
_cell.angle_beta   90.00
_cell.angle_gamma   90.00
#
_symmetry.space_group_name_H-M   'P 1'
#
loop_
_entity.id
_entity.type
_entity.pdbx_description
1 polymer ?
#
loop_
_entity_poly.entity_id
_entity_poly.type
_entity_poly.pdbx_seq_one_letter_code
_entity_poly.pdbx_strand_id
1 'polypeptide(L)'
;GNIVALLHSFFSNLPQEWLESSHTVIKHLRPVTSVAMLRIAFRILGPLLPRLAFARPLFMKTLALLFNVLGDVFGKNSQASPHVPASEIGDIIDFVHHAVMYEGQGGPVQSTSKPKVEILTLCGKLLDLLRPDVQHLLSHLKTDPTSSIYAATHPKLAQQHPS
;
A
#
# COMPACT_ATOMS: atom_id res chain seq x y z
N GLY A 1 20.82 -6.23 -2.09
CA GLY A 1 21.95 -5.29 -2.18
C GLY A 1 21.98 -4.61 -3.54
N ASN A 2 22.48 -5.28 -4.58
CA ASN A 2 22.89 -4.58 -5.80
C ASN A 2 21.80 -4.52 -6.89
N ILE A 3 21.00 -5.57 -7.06
CA ILE A 3 19.95 -5.62 -8.10
C ILE A 3 18.85 -4.59 -7.84
N VAL A 4 18.40 -4.45 -6.58
CA VAL A 4 17.37 -3.46 -6.22
C VAL A 4 17.87 -2.03 -6.47
N ALA A 5 19.13 -1.74 -6.15
CA ALA A 5 19.75 -0.44 -6.42
C ALA A 5 19.85 -0.17 -7.93
N LEU A 6 20.19 -1.19 -8.74
CA LEU A 6 20.18 -1.07 -10.21
C LEU A 6 18.77 -0.82 -10.74
N LEU A 7 17.75 -1.50 -10.22
CA LEU A 7 16.35 -1.24 -10.59
C LEU A 7 15.94 0.18 -10.22
N HIS A 8 16.32 0.68 -9.04
CA HIS A 8 16.06 2.07 -8.64
C HIS A 8 16.76 3.06 -9.56
N SER A 9 18.03 2.84 -9.88
CA SER A 9 18.77 3.66 -10.82
C SER A 9 18.13 3.65 -12.20
N PHE A 10 17.71 2.47 -12.68
CA PHE A 10 17.02 2.33 -13.96
C PHE A 10 15.70 3.09 -13.96
N PHE A 11 14.80 2.80 -13.03
CA PHE A 11 13.49 3.45 -12.95
C PHE A 11 13.59 4.96 -12.78
N SER A 12 14.53 5.45 -11.95
CA SER A 12 14.73 6.90 -11.72
C SER A 12 15.05 7.68 -13.00
N ASN A 13 15.64 7.01 -13.99
CA ASN A 13 15.99 7.60 -15.28
C ASN A 13 14.96 7.34 -16.39
N LEU A 14 13.86 6.62 -16.11
CA LEU A 14 12.84 6.34 -17.12
C LEU A 14 11.83 7.50 -17.26
N PRO A 15 11.36 7.78 -18.49
CA PRO A 15 10.18 8.60 -18.74
C PRO A 15 8.93 8.02 -18.05
N GLN A 16 7.96 8.88 -17.72
CA GLN A 16 6.73 8.48 -17.03
C GLN A 16 5.96 7.38 -17.79
N GLU A 17 5.89 7.48 -19.12
CA GLU A 17 5.24 6.50 -19.99
C GLU A 17 5.82 5.09 -19.83
N TRP A 18 7.12 4.99 -19.54
CA TRP A 18 7.78 3.70 -19.35
C TRP A 18 7.51 3.12 -17.95
N LEU A 19 7.19 3.97 -16.97
CA LEU A 19 6.74 3.52 -15.65
C LEU A 19 5.36 2.86 -15.70
N GLU A 20 4.56 3.09 -16.76
CA GLU A 20 3.29 2.40 -16.94
C GLU A 20 3.45 0.89 -16.93
N SER A 21 4.57 0.38 -17.44
CA SER A 21 4.88 -1.05 -17.48
C SER A 21 5.51 -1.58 -16.20
N SER A 22 5.84 -0.75 -15.21
CA SER A 22 6.49 -1.19 -13.96
C SER A 22 5.69 -2.25 -13.19
N HIS A 23 4.37 -2.23 -13.32
CA HIS A 23 3.47 -3.22 -12.72
C HIS A 23 3.70 -4.66 -13.22
N THR A 24 4.34 -4.86 -14.38
CA THR A 24 4.69 -6.20 -14.89
C THR A 24 5.74 -6.88 -14.02
N VAL A 25 6.60 -6.12 -13.34
CA VAL A 25 7.64 -6.68 -12.47
C VAL A 25 7.04 -7.54 -11.37
N ILE A 26 5.94 -7.08 -10.75
CA ILE A 26 5.23 -7.88 -9.74
C ILE A 26 4.59 -9.13 -10.34
N LYS A 27 4.04 -9.03 -11.57
CA LYS A 27 3.51 -10.22 -12.25
C LYS A 27 4.58 -11.29 -12.43
N HIS A 28 5.81 -10.89 -12.75
CA HIS A 28 6.95 -11.81 -12.87
C HIS A 28 7.54 -12.27 -11.53
N LEU A 29 7.33 -11.53 -10.44
CA LEU A 29 7.74 -11.95 -9.09
C LEU A 29 6.79 -12.97 -8.46
N ARG A 30 5.60 -13.17 -9.02
CA ARG A 30 4.63 -14.14 -8.50
C ARG A 30 5.06 -15.59 -8.77
N PRO A 31 4.73 -16.53 -7.87
CA PRO A 31 3.90 -16.35 -6.67
C PRO A 31 4.68 -15.67 -5.52
N VAL A 32 4.04 -14.73 -4.82
CA VAL A 32 4.63 -14.08 -3.64
C VAL A 32 4.06 -14.72 -2.38
N THR A 33 4.82 -15.61 -1.74
CA THR A 33 4.33 -16.46 -0.65
C THR A 33 5.00 -16.19 0.70
N SER A 34 5.96 -15.26 0.76
CA SER A 34 6.70 -14.97 1.99
C SER A 34 6.85 -13.47 2.24
N VAL A 35 7.06 -13.12 3.51
CA VAL A 35 7.35 -11.75 3.96
C VAL A 35 8.61 -11.20 3.28
N ALA A 36 9.64 -12.03 3.05
CA ALA A 36 10.85 -11.61 2.36
C ALA A 36 10.57 -11.20 0.89
N MET A 37 9.74 -11.96 0.18
CA MET A 37 9.36 -11.63 -1.20
C MET A 37 8.45 -10.40 -1.26
N LEU A 38 7.53 -10.24 -0.31
CA LEU A 38 6.73 -9.02 -0.15
C LEU A 38 7.62 -7.78 0.01
N ARG A 39 8.65 -7.86 0.86
CA ARG A 39 9.63 -6.77 1.02
C ARG A 39 10.36 -6.45 -0.27
N ILE A 40 10.69 -7.45 -1.08
CA ILE A 40 11.32 -7.21 -2.39
C ILE A 40 10.35 -6.48 -3.31
N ALA A 41 9.10 -6.92 -3.40
CA ALA A 41 8.06 -6.25 -4.18
C ALA A 41 7.88 -4.78 -3.75
N PHE A 42 7.79 -4.53 -2.44
CA PHE A 42 7.65 -3.18 -1.88
C PHE A 42 8.89 -2.33 -2.13
N ARG A 43 10.10 -2.90 -2.00
CA ARG A 43 11.34 -2.18 -2.30
C ARG A 43 11.45 -1.81 -3.77
N ILE A 44 10.96 -2.63 -4.69
CA ILE A 44 11.03 -2.33 -6.14
C ILE A 44 10.04 -1.23 -6.53
N LEU A 45 8.77 -1.36 -6.13
CA LEU A 45 7.71 -0.42 -6.57
C LEU A 45 7.51 0.79 -5.65
N GLY A 46 7.84 0.66 -4.37
CA GLY A 46 7.64 1.70 -3.36
C GLY A 46 8.21 3.06 -3.76
N PRO A 47 9.49 3.13 -4.19
CA PRO A 47 10.10 4.38 -4.65
C PRO A 47 9.46 4.99 -5.90
N LEU A 48 8.62 4.24 -6.63
CA LEU A 48 7.88 4.75 -7.78
C LEU A 48 6.61 5.49 -7.35
N LEU A 49 5.98 5.12 -6.23
CA LEU A 49 4.69 5.67 -5.80
C LEU A 49 4.64 7.21 -5.78
N PRO A 50 5.66 7.95 -5.27
CA PRO A 50 5.65 9.41 -5.34
C PRO A 50 5.59 9.95 -6.78
N ARG A 51 6.30 9.31 -7.72
CA ARG A 51 6.32 9.70 -9.13
C ARG A 51 5.02 9.34 -9.85
N LEU A 52 4.37 8.26 -9.42
CA LEU A 52 3.09 7.84 -9.96
C LEU A 52 1.93 8.70 -9.46
N ALA A 53 2.06 9.37 -8.31
CA ALA A 53 0.99 10.18 -7.71
C ALA A 53 0.44 11.27 -8.64
N PHE A 54 1.26 11.80 -9.57
CA PHE A 54 0.81 12.75 -10.60
C PHE A 54 -0.04 12.10 -11.71
N ALA A 55 0.12 10.79 -11.92
CA ALA A 55 -0.65 9.97 -12.86
C ALA A 55 -1.61 9.06 -12.09
N ARG A 56 -2.69 9.65 -11.56
CA ARG A 56 -3.64 9.00 -10.65
C ARG A 56 -4.08 7.58 -11.06
N PRO A 57 -4.44 7.29 -12.34
CA PRO A 57 -4.82 5.93 -12.74
C PRO A 57 -3.70 4.90 -12.52
N LEU A 58 -2.45 5.28 -12.84
CA LEU A 58 -1.28 4.42 -12.69
C LEU A 58 -0.89 4.24 -11.22
N PHE A 59 -1.00 5.30 -10.42
CA PHE A 59 -0.84 5.23 -8.97
C PHE A 59 -1.81 4.23 -8.35
N MET A 60 -3.12 4.38 -8.60
CA MET A 60 -4.15 3.52 -8.03
C MET A 60 -3.97 2.06 -8.45
N LYS A 61 -3.62 1.81 -9.72
CA LYS A 61 -3.32 0.46 -10.22
C LYS A 61 -2.12 -0.16 -9.50
N THR A 62 -1.06 0.63 -9.27
CA THR A 62 0.16 0.15 -8.60
C THR A 62 -0.09 -0.10 -7.12
N LEU A 63 -0.84 0.79 -6.44
CA LEU A 63 -1.22 0.63 -5.04
C LEU A 63 -2.09 -0.63 -4.85
N ALA A 64 -3.10 -0.82 -5.70
CA ALA A 64 -3.94 -2.03 -5.69
C ALA A 64 -3.12 -3.31 -5.91
N LEU A 65 -2.10 -3.26 -6.78
CA LEU A 65 -1.21 -4.39 -7.01
C LEU A 65 -0.36 -4.72 -5.77
N LEU A 66 0.21 -3.71 -5.11
CA LEU A 66 0.96 -3.88 -3.86
C LEU A 66 0.09 -4.46 -2.74
N PHE A 67 -1.15 -3.99 -2.64
CA PHE A 67 -2.13 -4.53 -1.69
C PHE A 67 -2.50 -5.97 -2.00
N ASN A 68 -2.68 -6.34 -3.27
CA ASN A 68 -2.91 -7.74 -3.62
C ASN A 68 -1.74 -8.63 -3.20
N VAL A 69 -0.48 -8.18 -3.36
CA VAL A 69 0.70 -8.93 -2.89
C VAL A 69 0.74 -9.04 -1.36
N LEU A 70 0.28 -8.01 -0.64
CA LEU A 70 0.08 -8.10 0.82
C LEU A 70 -0.95 -9.18 1.17
N GLY A 71 -2.07 -9.23 0.43
CA GLY A 71 -3.10 -10.26 0.56
C GLY A 71 -2.62 -11.67 0.19
N ASP A 72 -1.73 -11.81 -0.78
CA ASP A 72 -1.14 -13.10 -1.16
C ASP A 72 -0.35 -13.72 0.04
N VAL A 73 0.25 -12.88 0.89
CA VAL A 73 1.10 -13.30 2.02
C VAL A 73 0.35 -13.36 3.36
N PHE A 74 -0.55 -12.41 3.62
CA PHE A 74 -1.26 -12.27 4.90
C PHE A 74 -2.78 -12.49 4.79
N GLY A 75 -3.25 -12.97 3.65
CA GLY A 75 -4.66 -13.25 3.41
C GLY A 75 -5.18 -14.45 4.21
N LYS A 76 -6.48 -14.47 4.48
CA LYS A 76 -7.19 -15.56 5.17
C LYS A 76 -6.95 -16.94 4.55
N ASN A 77 -6.73 -16.98 3.24
CA ASN A 77 -6.53 -18.21 2.46
C ASN A 77 -5.06 -18.47 2.09
N SER A 78 -4.10 -17.69 2.61
CA SER A 78 -2.68 -17.87 2.27
C SER A 78 -2.15 -19.20 2.83
N GLN A 79 -1.29 -19.88 2.07
CA GLN A 79 -0.66 -21.13 2.50
C GLN A 79 0.31 -20.84 3.65
N ALA A 80 -0.21 -20.98 4.88
CA ALA A 80 0.53 -21.14 6.13
C ALA A 80 1.81 -20.30 6.27
N SER A 81 1.72 -18.97 6.10
CA SER A 81 2.68 -18.12 6.81
C SER A 81 2.36 -18.25 8.32
N PRO A 82 3.31 -18.63 9.19
CA PRO A 82 3.07 -18.64 10.62
C PRO A 82 2.57 -17.26 11.10
N HIS A 83 1.94 -17.21 12.26
CA HIS A 83 1.59 -15.92 12.86
C HIS A 83 2.88 -15.08 12.99
N VAL A 84 2.93 -13.93 12.31
CA VAL A 84 4.13 -13.08 12.28
C VAL A 84 3.94 -11.98 13.32
N PRO A 85 4.82 -11.86 14.32
CA PRO A 85 4.75 -10.77 15.29
C PRO A 85 4.78 -9.40 14.59
N ALA A 86 4.01 -8.43 15.08
CA ALA A 86 4.00 -7.08 14.52
C ALA A 86 5.39 -6.43 14.50
N SER A 87 6.24 -6.74 15.50
CA SER A 87 7.64 -6.29 15.57
C SER A 87 8.49 -6.75 14.40
N GLU A 88 8.13 -7.86 13.75
CA GLU A 88 8.85 -8.39 12.60
C GLU A 88 8.36 -7.82 11.27
N ILE A 89 7.23 -7.10 11.24
CA ILE A 89 6.64 -6.54 10.00
C ILE A 89 6.41 -5.03 10.10
N GLY A 90 7.02 -4.35 11.07
CA GLY A 90 6.93 -2.90 11.23
C GLY A 90 7.25 -2.13 9.94
N ASP A 91 8.28 -2.57 9.21
CA ASP A 91 8.67 -1.97 7.93
C ASP A 91 7.56 -2.04 6.85
N ILE A 92 6.78 -3.12 6.85
CA ILE A 92 5.65 -3.32 5.93
C ILE A 92 4.47 -2.45 6.36
N ILE A 93 4.20 -2.38 7.67
CA ILE A 93 3.14 -1.54 8.24
C ILE A 93 3.41 -0.07 7.91
N ASP A 94 4.61 0.42 8.21
CA ASP A 94 5.04 1.79 7.92
C ASP A 94 4.96 2.10 6.42
N PHE A 95 5.35 1.15 5.57
CA PHE A 95 5.22 1.30 4.13
C PHE A 95 3.76 1.50 3.70
N VAL A 96 2.83 0.67 4.18
CA VAL A 96 1.40 0.78 3.83
C VAL A 96 0.84 2.12 4.28
N HIS A 97 1.16 2.57 5.50
CA HIS A 97 0.77 3.89 6.00
C HIS A 97 1.28 5.01 5.10
N HIS A 98 2.55 4.94 4.68
CA HIS A 98 3.12 5.97 3.85
C HIS A 98 2.55 5.92 2.42
N ALA A 99 2.30 4.72 1.90
CA ALA A 99 1.76 4.51 0.55
C ALA A 99 0.38 5.15 0.36
N VAL A 100 -0.51 5.04 1.37
CA VAL A 100 -1.85 5.62 1.30
C VAL A 100 -1.86 7.15 1.37
N MET A 101 -0.77 7.76 1.86
CA MET A 101 -0.62 9.20 2.01
C MET A 101 -0.07 9.89 0.77
N TYR A 102 0.50 9.16 -0.19
CA TYR A 102 1.14 9.75 -1.36
C TYR A 102 0.18 10.51 -2.28
N GLU A 103 -1.09 10.12 -2.31
CA GLU A 103 -2.06 10.80 -3.17
C GLU A 103 -2.71 11.96 -2.44
N GLY A 104 -2.25 13.18 -2.71
CA GLY A 104 -2.99 14.35 -2.25
C GLY A 104 -2.33 15.71 -2.40
N GLN A 105 -1.00 15.80 -2.53
CA GLN A 105 -0.33 17.10 -2.41
C GLN A 105 0.67 17.44 -3.52
N GLY A 106 0.87 16.57 -4.52
CA GLY A 106 1.81 16.85 -5.62
C GLY A 106 3.26 17.06 -5.15
N GLY A 107 3.61 16.45 -4.01
CA GLY A 107 4.90 16.61 -3.32
C GLY A 107 5.10 15.54 -2.23
N PRO A 108 6.20 15.60 -1.46
CA PRO A 108 6.47 14.65 -0.39
C PRO A 108 5.34 14.61 0.65
N VAL A 109 5.09 13.44 1.24
CA VAL A 109 4.13 13.28 2.34
C VAL A 109 4.50 14.19 3.50
N GLN A 110 3.55 14.99 3.96
CA GLN A 110 3.69 15.89 5.10
C GLN A 110 2.91 15.34 6.30
N SER A 111 3.21 15.85 7.50
CA SER A 111 2.47 15.47 8.72
C SER A 111 0.97 15.83 8.67
N THR A 112 0.59 16.77 7.80
CA THR A 112 -0.80 17.19 7.57
C THR A 112 -1.46 16.49 6.38
N SER A 113 -0.74 15.61 5.67
CA SER A 113 -1.30 14.86 4.56
C SER A 113 -2.42 13.95 5.04
N LYS A 114 -3.50 13.88 4.24
CA LYS A 114 -4.64 13.02 4.51
C LYS A 114 -4.87 12.11 3.32
N PRO A 115 -5.14 10.81 3.55
CA PRO A 115 -5.43 9.89 2.46
C PRO A 115 -6.78 10.26 1.83
N LYS A 116 -6.88 10.14 0.51
CA LYS A 116 -8.17 10.30 -0.18
C LYS A 116 -9.13 9.18 0.23
N VAL A 117 -10.42 9.50 0.23
CA VAL A 117 -11.50 8.54 0.54
C VAL A 117 -11.41 7.30 -0.36
N GLU A 118 -11.13 7.46 -1.65
CA GLU A 118 -11.00 6.32 -2.58
C GLU A 118 -9.86 5.36 -2.22
N ILE A 119 -8.75 5.88 -1.68
CA ILE A 119 -7.65 5.06 -1.17
C ILE A 119 -8.09 4.32 0.09
N LEU A 120 -8.76 5.00 1.02
CA LEU A 120 -9.31 4.35 2.21
C LEU A 120 -10.31 3.25 1.85
N THR A 121 -11.12 3.44 0.82
CA THR A 121 -12.03 2.42 0.30
C THR A 121 -11.25 1.23 -0.25
N LEU A 122 -10.17 1.47 -1.00
CA LEU A 122 -9.31 0.40 -1.52
C LEU A 122 -8.64 -0.38 -0.38
N CYS A 123 -8.17 0.32 0.66
CA CYS A 123 -7.57 -0.29 1.85
C CYS A 123 -8.60 -1.11 2.64
N GLY A 124 -9.82 -0.60 2.81
CA GLY A 124 -10.91 -1.33 3.45
C GLY A 124 -11.17 -2.69 2.79
N LYS A 125 -11.26 -2.71 1.46
CA LYS A 125 -11.42 -3.96 0.69
C LYS A 125 -10.27 -4.94 0.89
N LEU A 126 -9.03 -4.43 1.00
CA LEU A 126 -7.87 -5.26 1.31
C LEU A 126 -7.96 -5.84 2.72
N LEU A 127 -8.25 -4.99 3.71
CA LEU A 127 -8.34 -5.36 5.13
C LEU A 127 -9.32 -6.53 5.35
N ASP A 128 -10.43 -6.55 4.62
CA ASP A 128 -11.43 -7.62 4.70
C ASP A 128 -10.90 -8.98 4.22
N LEU A 129 -9.84 -8.99 3.42
CA LEU A 129 -9.19 -10.21 2.91
C LEU A 129 -8.04 -10.68 3.81
N LEU A 130 -7.51 -9.80 4.66
CA LEU A 130 -6.40 -10.11 5.56
C LEU A 130 -6.85 -10.94 6.76
N ARG A 131 -5.93 -11.70 7.33
CA ARG A 131 -6.16 -12.37 8.62
C ARG A 131 -6.32 -11.34 9.76
N PRO A 132 -7.04 -11.67 10.84
CA PRO A 132 -7.29 -10.74 11.94
C PRO A 132 -6.02 -10.17 12.62
N ASP A 133 -4.96 -10.97 12.70
CA ASP A 133 -3.65 -10.58 13.25
C ASP A 133 -2.98 -9.45 12.45
N VAL A 134 -3.28 -9.30 11.17
CA VAL A 134 -2.76 -8.20 10.35
C VAL A 134 -3.80 -7.09 10.18
N GLN A 135 -5.08 -7.46 10.12
CA GLN A 135 -6.18 -6.50 9.99
C GLN A 135 -6.20 -5.47 11.12
N HIS A 136 -5.95 -5.88 12.37
CA HIS A 136 -5.97 -4.95 13.50
C HIS A 136 -4.87 -3.88 13.41
N LEU A 137 -3.69 -4.23 12.87
CA LEU A 137 -2.53 -3.33 12.71
C LEU A 137 -2.79 -2.20 11.72
N LEU A 138 -3.68 -2.45 10.77
CA LEU A 138 -4.05 -1.53 9.69
C LEU A 138 -5.50 -1.05 9.81
N SER A 139 -6.17 -1.32 10.93
CA SER A 139 -7.60 -1.09 11.14
C SER A 139 -8.05 0.37 11.01
N HIS A 140 -7.12 1.31 11.13
CA HIS A 140 -7.35 2.73 10.97
C HIS A 140 -7.23 3.20 9.50
N LEU A 141 -6.92 2.31 8.55
CA LEU A 141 -6.85 2.58 7.11
C LEU A 141 -8.13 2.11 6.39
N LYS A 142 -9.30 2.56 6.87
CA LYS A 142 -10.60 2.29 6.23
C LYS A 142 -11.50 3.51 6.29
N THR A 143 -12.70 3.38 5.72
CA THR A 143 -13.69 4.46 5.62
C THR A 143 -14.60 4.59 6.85
N ASP A 144 -14.48 3.70 7.82
CA ASP A 144 -15.29 3.69 9.05
C ASP A 144 -14.77 4.74 10.06
N PRO A 145 -15.52 5.83 10.33
CA PRO A 145 -15.08 6.91 11.23
C PRO A 145 -14.85 6.48 12.68
N THR A 146 -15.46 5.38 13.13
CA THR A 146 -15.35 4.93 14.53
C THR A 146 -13.98 4.33 14.86
N SER A 147 -13.28 3.84 13.84
CA SER A 147 -12.03 3.09 13.99
C SER A 147 -10.91 3.58 13.08
N SER A 148 -11.22 4.49 12.15
CA SER A 148 -10.25 5.17 11.29
C SER A 148 -10.16 6.65 11.64
N ILE A 149 -9.01 7.04 12.19
CA ILE A 149 -8.66 8.44 12.45
C ILE A 149 -8.70 9.28 11.18
N TYR A 150 -8.44 8.66 10.02
CA TYR A 150 -8.48 9.36 8.74
C TYR A 150 -9.90 9.59 8.25
N ALA A 151 -10.77 8.58 8.38
CA ALA A 151 -12.19 8.69 8.02
C ALA A 151 -12.90 9.76 8.86
N ALA A 152 -12.59 9.86 10.15
CA ALA A 152 -13.13 10.87 11.04
C ALA A 152 -12.80 12.32 10.59
N THR A 153 -11.72 12.51 9.83
CA THR A 153 -11.35 13.84 9.29
C THR A 153 -12.05 14.21 7.98
N HIS A 154 -12.82 13.30 7.38
CA HIS A 154 -13.56 13.54 6.14
C HIS A 154 -15.01 13.91 6.45
N PRO A 155 -15.47 15.15 6.16
CA PRO A 155 -16.79 15.63 6.56
C PRO A 155 -17.95 14.73 6.10
N LYS A 156 -17.87 14.19 4.88
CA LYS A 156 -18.90 13.31 4.31
C LYS A 156 -19.00 11.96 5.01
N LEU A 157 -17.88 11.42 5.51
CA LEU A 157 -17.86 10.14 6.22
C LEU A 157 -18.26 10.32 7.68
N ALA A 158 -17.79 11.39 8.33
CA ALA A 158 -18.12 11.72 9.71
C ALA A 158 -19.62 11.98 9.93
N GLN A 159 -20.32 12.56 8.95
CA GLN A 159 -21.77 12.83 9.04
C GLN A 159 -22.65 11.58 8.93
N GLN A 160 -22.16 10.49 8.32
CA GLN A 160 -22.93 9.25 8.17
C GLN A 160 -23.01 8.43 9.47
N HIS A 161 -22.16 8.75 10.45
CA HIS A 161 -22.19 8.20 11.79
C HIS A 161 -22.19 9.35 12.81
N PRO A 162 -23.34 10.00 13.05
CA PRO A 162 -23.47 10.88 14.21
C PRO A 162 -23.25 10.03 15.47
N SER A 163 -22.27 10.47 16.27
CA SER A 163 -21.96 9.94 17.61
C SER A 163 -23.19 9.88 18.51
#